data_AF-A0A7K3WKZ5-F1
#
_entry.id   AF-A0A7K3WKZ5-F1
#
_cell.length_a   1.000
_cell.length_b   1.000
_cell.length_c   1.000
_cell.angle_alpha   90.00
_cell.angle_beta   90.00
_cell.angle_gamma   90.00
#
_symmetry.space_group_name_H-M   'P 1'
#
loop_
_entity.id
_entity.type
_entity.pdbx_description
1 polymer ?
#
loop_
_entity_poly.entity_id
_entity_poly.type
_entity_poly.pdbx_seq_one_letter_code
_entity_poly.pdbx_strand_id
1 'polypeptide(L)'
;MKTIKLVTLALLATCMISWNNATAQDGNFYTVTTWKMEVPEGGSRAEMNALLEEFGEKIVKKNTKVISQKVMHHVSGSDLRDVVVISEYASWNDIDAAGTMQDELVMKAWPDEKARDAWMESFMKYVVTHSDEIYQEYPKMTK
;
A
#
# COMPACT_ATOMS: atom_id res chain seq x y z
N MET A 1 8.78 32.11 49.51
CA MET A 1 8.55 32.62 48.14
C MET A 1 9.35 31.89 47.06
N LYS A 2 10.64 31.54 47.26
CA LYS A 2 11.45 30.83 46.25
C LYS A 2 11.01 29.37 46.01
N THR A 3 10.64 28.66 47.07
CA THR A 3 10.12 27.27 47.03
C THR A 3 8.73 27.19 46.41
N ILE A 4 7.83 28.14 46.70
CA ILE A 4 6.50 28.20 46.09
C ILE A 4 6.61 28.43 44.57
N LYS A 5 7.51 29.30 44.11
CA LYS A 5 7.79 29.54 42.68
C LYS A 5 8.38 28.32 41.97
N LEU A 6 9.23 27.52 42.63
CA LEU A 6 9.75 26.27 42.07
C LEU A 6 8.66 25.21 41.89
N VAL A 7 7.75 25.10 42.87
CA VAL A 7 6.62 24.14 42.81
C VAL A 7 5.63 24.53 41.71
N THR A 8 5.36 25.84 41.50
CA THR A 8 4.49 26.28 40.39
C THR A 8 5.13 26.06 39.02
N LEU A 9 6.44 26.26 38.88
CA LEU A 9 7.17 26.04 37.63
C LEU A 9 7.24 24.55 37.26
N ALA A 10 7.40 23.67 38.25
CA ALA A 10 7.39 22.22 38.05
C ALA A 10 5.99 21.70 37.64
N LEU A 11 4.91 22.25 38.21
CA LEU A 11 3.54 21.93 37.82
C LEU A 11 3.17 22.41 36.41
N LEU A 12 3.69 23.57 35.99
CA LEU A 12 3.52 24.07 34.63
C LEU A 12 4.27 23.23 33.58
N ALA A 13 5.43 22.67 33.95
CA ALA A 13 6.20 21.79 33.07
C ALA A 13 5.53 20.42 32.86
N THR A 14 4.84 19.87 33.87
CA THR A 14 4.11 18.60 33.72
C THR A 14 2.79 18.75 32.97
N CYS A 15 2.11 19.90 33.05
CA CYS A 15 0.91 20.17 32.25
C CYS A 15 1.17 20.33 30.75
N MET A 16 2.40 20.62 30.31
CA MET A 16 2.74 20.69 28.87
C MET A 16 3.10 19.33 28.26
N ILE A 17 3.20 18.26 29.05
CA ILE A 17 3.53 16.90 28.57
C ILE A 17 2.27 16.08 28.27
N SER A 18 1.09 16.52 28.73
CA SER A 18 -0.16 15.77 28.64
C SER A 18 -1.02 16.04 27.39
N TRP A 19 -0.48 16.71 26.35
CA TRP A 19 -1.24 17.15 25.17
C TRP A 19 -0.87 16.46 23.84
N ASN A 20 -0.33 15.25 23.85
CA ASN A 20 0.05 14.59 22.58
C ASN A 20 -0.42 13.15 22.36
N ASN A 21 -1.29 12.56 23.19
CA ASN A 21 -1.73 11.18 22.90
C ASN A 21 -3.22 10.97 23.15
N ALA A 22 -4.05 11.80 22.50
CA ALA A 22 -5.44 11.46 22.27
C ALA A 22 -5.91 12.02 20.92
N THR A 23 -5.09 11.90 19.86
CA THR A 23 -5.72 11.68 18.56
C THR A 23 -6.32 10.28 18.67
N ALA A 24 -7.60 10.11 18.35
CA ALA A 24 -8.09 8.79 18.01
C ALA A 24 -7.08 8.19 17.03
N GLN A 25 -6.70 6.93 17.19
CA GLN A 25 -5.85 6.29 16.19
C GLN A 25 -6.65 6.38 14.87
N ASP A 26 -6.21 7.30 14.00
CA ASP A 26 -6.78 7.44 12.67
C ASP A 26 -6.68 6.06 12.02
N GLY A 27 -7.77 5.62 11.38
CA GLY A 27 -7.81 4.30 10.78
C GLY A 27 -6.69 4.11 9.75
N ASN A 28 -6.27 2.86 9.56
CA ASN A 28 -5.28 2.55 8.53
C ASN A 28 -5.77 3.06 7.16
N PHE A 29 -4.83 3.41 6.30
CA PHE A 29 -5.14 3.82 4.94
C PHE A 29 -5.06 2.62 4.01
N TYR A 30 -5.91 2.61 2.99
CA TYR A 30 -5.91 1.58 1.97
C TYR A 30 -5.83 2.21 0.59
N THR A 31 -4.91 1.75 -0.24
CA THR A 31 -5.04 1.95 -1.69
C THR A 31 -5.78 0.76 -2.27
N VAL A 32 -6.72 1.04 -3.16
CA VAL A 32 -7.40 0.02 -3.96
C VAL A 32 -7.12 0.35 -5.42
N THR A 33 -6.45 -0.57 -6.10
CA THR A 33 -6.30 -0.50 -7.55
C THR A 33 -7.11 -1.61 -8.19
N THR A 34 -8.05 -1.23 -9.06
CA THR A 34 -8.84 -2.19 -9.83
C THR A 34 -8.29 -2.25 -11.25
N TRP A 35 -7.60 -3.33 -11.57
CA TRP A 35 -7.11 -3.60 -12.92
C TRP A 35 -8.16 -4.36 -13.71
N LYS A 36 -8.53 -3.84 -14.87
CA LYS A 36 -9.28 -4.60 -15.85
C LYS A 36 -8.31 -5.36 -16.75
N MET A 37 -8.32 -6.69 -16.66
CA MET A 37 -7.34 -7.52 -17.33
C MET A 37 -7.93 -8.50 -18.32
N GLU A 38 -7.30 -8.60 -19.48
CA GLU A 38 -7.69 -9.52 -20.56
C GLU A 38 -6.53 -10.43 -20.92
N VAL A 39 -6.83 -11.67 -21.33
CA VAL A 39 -5.81 -12.59 -21.85
C VAL A 39 -5.67 -12.33 -23.34
N PRO A 40 -4.58 -11.71 -23.82
CA PRO A 40 -4.40 -11.42 -25.24
C PRO A 40 -4.11 -12.70 -26.03
N GLU A 41 -4.10 -12.59 -27.36
CA GLU A 41 -3.67 -13.68 -28.23
C GLU A 41 -2.23 -14.12 -27.88
N GLY A 42 -2.03 -15.43 -27.69
CA GLY A 42 -0.76 -16.00 -27.24
C GLY A 42 -0.43 -15.83 -25.75
N GLY A 43 -1.24 -15.09 -24.99
CA GLY A 43 -1.14 -15.02 -23.54
C GLY A 43 -1.90 -16.15 -22.83
N SER A 44 -1.60 -16.33 -21.54
CA SER A 44 -2.39 -17.22 -20.68
C SER A 44 -2.71 -16.61 -19.32
N ARG A 45 -3.77 -17.10 -18.66
CA ARG A 45 -4.08 -16.73 -17.27
C ARG A 45 -2.98 -17.18 -16.30
N ALA A 46 -2.36 -18.33 -16.56
CA ALA A 46 -1.27 -18.84 -15.74
C ALA A 46 -0.05 -17.90 -15.80
N GLU A 47 0.29 -17.39 -16.98
CA GLU A 47 1.36 -16.40 -17.14
C GLU A 47 1.03 -15.09 -16.43
N MET A 48 -0.21 -14.58 -16.56
CA MET A 48 -0.65 -13.38 -15.84
C MET A 48 -0.53 -13.56 -14.31
N ASN A 49 -0.95 -14.71 -13.78
CA ASN A 49 -0.84 -15.00 -12.36
C ASN A 49 0.62 -15.12 -11.92
N ALA A 50 1.48 -15.74 -12.74
CA ALA A 50 2.91 -15.82 -12.45
C ALA A 50 3.57 -14.44 -12.38
N LEU A 51 3.18 -13.49 -13.23
CA LEU A 51 3.67 -12.11 -13.18
C LEU A 51 3.22 -11.39 -11.90
N LEU A 52 1.95 -11.56 -11.49
CA LEU A 52 1.45 -11.02 -10.23
C LEU A 52 2.17 -11.62 -9.02
N GLU A 53 2.39 -12.93 -9.02
CA GLU A 53 3.14 -13.65 -7.98
C GLU A 53 4.59 -13.17 -7.90
N GLU A 54 5.28 -13.07 -9.05
CA GLU A 54 6.65 -12.58 -9.10
C GLU A 54 6.79 -11.16 -8.53
N PHE A 55 5.88 -10.25 -8.92
CA PHE A 55 5.86 -8.89 -8.35
C PHE A 55 5.59 -8.92 -6.84
N GLY A 56 4.64 -9.75 -6.41
CA GLY A 56 4.34 -9.96 -4.99
C GLY A 56 5.55 -10.42 -4.17
N GLU A 57 6.27 -11.44 -4.65
CA GLU A 57 7.45 -11.99 -3.98
C GLU A 57 8.64 -11.02 -3.97
N LYS A 58 8.90 -10.37 -5.09
CA LYS A 58 10.09 -9.53 -5.26
C LYS A 58 9.92 -8.15 -4.63
N ILE A 59 8.72 -7.58 -4.67
CA ILE A 59 8.44 -6.19 -4.32
C ILE A 59 7.59 -6.13 -3.06
N VAL A 60 6.34 -6.59 -3.12
CA VAL A 60 5.35 -6.35 -2.07
C VAL A 60 5.79 -6.95 -0.73
N LYS A 61 6.21 -8.22 -0.71
CA LYS A 61 6.68 -8.89 0.51
C LYS A 61 7.91 -8.26 1.15
N LYS A 62 8.67 -7.46 0.38
CA LYS A 62 9.88 -6.76 0.86
C LYS A 62 9.60 -5.30 1.16
N ASN A 63 8.43 -4.78 0.82
CA ASN A 63 8.05 -3.40 1.06
C ASN A 63 7.55 -3.24 2.49
N THR A 64 8.40 -2.74 3.38
CA THR A 64 8.09 -2.60 4.81
C THR A 64 7.06 -1.52 5.13
N LYS A 65 6.65 -0.73 4.13
CA LYS A 65 5.60 0.29 4.25
C LYS A 65 4.21 -0.24 3.96
N VAL A 66 4.11 -1.41 3.33
CA VAL A 66 2.84 -2.13 3.12
C VAL A 66 2.63 -3.08 4.30
N ILE A 67 1.62 -2.81 5.14
CA ILE A 67 1.26 -3.66 6.28
C ILE A 67 0.74 -5.00 5.77
N SER A 68 -0.20 -4.94 4.83
CA SER A 68 -0.79 -6.11 4.20
C SER A 68 -1.20 -5.79 2.77
N GLN A 69 -1.23 -6.81 1.91
CA GLN A 69 -1.77 -6.69 0.58
C GLN A 69 -2.64 -7.90 0.25
N LYS A 70 -3.79 -7.66 -0.39
CA LYS A 70 -4.67 -8.70 -0.93
C LYS A 70 -4.80 -8.49 -2.43
N VAL A 71 -4.61 -9.57 -3.19
CA VAL A 71 -4.87 -9.62 -4.63
C VAL A 71 -6.06 -10.53 -4.84
N MET A 72 -7.13 -10.00 -5.43
CA MET A 72 -8.41 -10.71 -5.56
C MET A 72 -8.86 -10.70 -7.01
N HIS A 73 -9.35 -11.85 -7.48
CA HIS A 73 -10.00 -11.96 -8.78
C HIS A 73 -11.51 -11.80 -8.62
N HIS A 74 -12.13 -11.09 -9.56
CA HIS A 74 -13.58 -11.01 -9.63
C HIS A 74 -14.17 -12.35 -10.11
N VAL A 75 -14.98 -13.01 -9.26
CA VAL A 75 -15.49 -14.37 -9.50
C VAL A 75 -16.97 -14.45 -9.91
N SER A 76 -17.76 -13.38 -9.74
CA SER A 76 -19.19 -13.37 -10.07
C SER A 76 -19.70 -11.96 -10.32
N GLY A 77 -20.36 -11.72 -11.46
CA GLY A 77 -20.82 -10.40 -11.90
C GLY A 77 -20.93 -10.32 -13.42
N SER A 78 -21.21 -9.12 -13.94
CA SER A 78 -21.35 -8.88 -15.39
C SER A 78 -20.02 -8.82 -16.14
N ASP A 79 -18.92 -8.52 -15.46
CA ASP A 79 -17.57 -8.52 -16.02
C ASP A 79 -16.59 -9.13 -15.01
N LEU A 80 -15.93 -10.22 -15.39
CA LEU A 80 -15.05 -11.01 -14.51
C LEU A 80 -13.57 -10.71 -14.73
N ARG A 81 -13.27 -9.65 -15.49
CA ARG A 81 -11.89 -9.29 -15.84
C ARG A 81 -11.16 -8.51 -14.76
N ASP A 82 -11.86 -8.12 -13.69
CA ASP A 82 -11.26 -7.29 -12.66
C ASP A 82 -10.31 -8.09 -11.75
N VAL A 83 -9.15 -7.51 -11.50
CA VAL A 83 -8.22 -7.89 -10.45
C VAL A 83 -8.08 -6.70 -9.50
N VAL A 84 -8.47 -6.91 -8.25
CA VAL A 84 -8.46 -5.87 -7.22
C VAL A 84 -7.26 -6.08 -6.32
N VAL A 85 -6.42 -5.05 -6.21
CA VAL A 85 -5.28 -5.01 -5.29
C VAL A 85 -5.61 -4.05 -4.17
N ILE A 86 -5.67 -4.55 -2.94
CA ILE A 86 -5.86 -3.73 -1.73
C ILE A 86 -4.56 -3.76 -0.93
N SER A 87 -3.94 -2.60 -0.73
CA SER A 87 -2.73 -2.46 0.09
C SER A 87 -3.04 -1.59 1.30
N GLU A 88 -2.56 -2.01 2.47
CA GLU A 88 -2.80 -1.37 3.76
C GLU A 88 -1.56 -0.63 4.26
N TYR A 89 -1.77 0.57 4.82
CA TYR A 89 -0.73 1.48 5.27
C TYR A 89 -1.07 2.05 6.65
N ALA A 90 -0.04 2.26 7.47
CA ALA A 90 -0.20 2.82 8.81
C ALA A 90 -0.59 4.31 8.78
N SER A 91 -0.22 5.03 7.72
CA SER A 91 -0.43 6.47 7.58
C SER A 91 -0.52 6.88 6.11
N TRP A 92 -1.08 8.06 5.85
CA TRP A 92 -1.08 8.68 4.52
C TRP A 92 0.33 8.80 3.94
N ASN A 93 1.31 9.19 4.76
CA ASN A 93 2.70 9.36 4.32
C ASN A 93 3.36 8.02 3.95
N ASP A 94 2.91 6.90 4.53
CA ASP A 94 3.45 5.59 4.18
C ASP A 94 3.00 5.14 2.78
N ILE A 95 1.96 5.72 2.19
CA ILE A 95 1.56 5.47 0.79
C ILE A 95 2.68 5.92 -0.16
N ASP A 96 3.15 7.16 -0.03
CA ASP A 96 4.24 7.72 -0.83
C ASP A 96 5.57 7.03 -0.55
N ALA A 97 5.87 6.76 0.74
CA ALA A 97 7.07 6.03 1.13
C ALA A 97 7.08 4.60 0.57
N ALA A 98 5.92 3.94 0.49
CA ALA A 98 5.80 2.63 -0.15
C ALA A 98 6.07 2.69 -1.65
N GLY A 99 5.60 3.74 -2.35
CA GLY A 99 5.92 3.97 -3.76
C GLY A 99 7.43 4.12 -3.99
N THR A 100 8.09 4.97 -3.19
CA THR A 100 9.55 5.14 -3.24
C THR A 100 10.30 3.82 -3.00
N MET A 101 9.88 3.06 -1.98
CA MET A 101 10.50 1.77 -1.69
C MET A 101 10.25 0.74 -2.80
N GLN A 102 9.07 0.76 -3.40
CA GLN A 102 8.76 -0.09 -4.54
C GLN A 102 9.71 0.19 -5.71
N ASP A 103 9.97 1.45 -6.04
CA ASP A 103 10.90 1.80 -7.12
C ASP A 103 12.31 1.26 -6.86
N GLU A 104 12.82 1.42 -5.63
CA GLU A 104 14.10 0.84 -5.24
C GLU A 104 14.12 -0.69 -5.35
N LEU A 105 13.05 -1.36 -4.93
CA LEU A 105 12.92 -2.80 -4.98
C LEU A 105 12.84 -3.30 -6.43
N VAL A 106 12.15 -2.58 -7.31
CA VAL A 106 12.07 -2.87 -8.74
C VAL A 106 13.46 -2.76 -9.37
N MET A 107 14.23 -1.71 -9.06
CA MET A 107 15.61 -1.57 -9.53
C MET A 107 16.52 -2.70 -9.02
N LYS A 108 16.30 -3.18 -7.79
CA LYS A 108 17.06 -4.32 -7.22
C LYS A 108 16.63 -5.66 -7.83
N ALA A 109 15.35 -5.83 -8.12
CA ALA A 109 14.76 -7.04 -8.69
C ALA A 109 15.13 -7.24 -10.16
N TRP A 110 15.19 -6.15 -10.92
CA TRP A 110 15.60 -6.11 -12.32
C TRP A 110 16.62 -4.96 -12.54
N PRO A 111 17.91 -5.21 -12.22
CA PRO A 111 18.97 -4.21 -12.35
C PRO A 111 19.26 -3.79 -13.79
N ASP A 112 19.10 -4.72 -14.73
CA ASP A 112 19.20 -4.44 -16.16
C ASP A 112 17.92 -3.77 -16.66
N GLU A 113 18.07 -2.63 -17.33
CA GLU A 113 16.96 -1.82 -17.84
C GLU A 113 16.13 -2.59 -18.87
N LYS A 114 16.77 -3.31 -19.79
CA LYS A 114 16.05 -4.08 -20.82
C LYS A 114 15.24 -5.21 -20.21
N ALA A 115 15.78 -5.89 -19.21
CA ALA A 115 15.06 -6.95 -18.49
C ALA A 115 13.87 -6.39 -17.72
N ARG A 116 14.01 -5.21 -17.10
CA ARG A 116 12.92 -4.52 -16.41
C ARG A 116 11.82 -4.09 -17.38
N ASP A 117 12.20 -3.51 -18.51
CA ASP A 117 11.24 -3.07 -19.54
C ASP A 117 10.51 -4.27 -20.15
N ALA A 118 11.23 -5.36 -20.46
CA ALA A 118 10.62 -6.59 -20.95
C ALA A 118 9.62 -7.20 -19.95
N TRP A 119 9.92 -7.14 -18.65
CA TRP A 119 8.99 -7.57 -17.61
C TRP A 119 7.73 -6.68 -17.59
N MET A 120 7.92 -5.36 -17.65
CA MET A 120 6.82 -4.39 -17.68
C MET A 120 5.92 -4.58 -18.91
N GLU A 121 6.50 -4.74 -20.10
CA GLU A 121 5.77 -5.04 -21.34
C GLU A 121 4.98 -6.36 -21.22
N SER A 122 5.58 -7.38 -20.60
CA SER A 122 4.93 -8.68 -20.36
C SER A 122 3.74 -8.56 -19.42
N PHE A 123 3.76 -7.63 -18.47
CA PHE A 123 2.60 -7.33 -17.61
C PHE A 123 1.57 -6.46 -18.33
N MET A 124 2.00 -5.39 -19.02
CA MET A 124 1.09 -4.43 -19.65
C MET A 124 0.23 -5.03 -20.77
N LYS A 125 0.68 -6.09 -21.44
CA LYS A 125 -0.15 -6.76 -22.46
C LYS A 125 -1.48 -7.30 -21.92
N TYR A 126 -1.59 -7.51 -20.61
CA TYR A 126 -2.82 -7.95 -19.96
C TYR A 126 -3.72 -6.79 -19.53
N VAL A 127 -3.18 -5.59 -19.37
CA VAL A 127 -3.88 -4.45 -18.80
C VAL A 127 -4.72 -3.74 -19.86
N VAL A 128 -6.02 -3.63 -19.62
CA VAL A 128 -6.95 -2.84 -20.45
C VAL A 128 -7.10 -1.43 -19.88
N THR A 129 -7.41 -1.33 -18.60
CA THR A 129 -7.56 -0.07 -17.86
C THR A 129 -7.35 -0.32 -16.38
N HIS A 130 -7.20 0.74 -15.59
CA HIS A 130 -7.25 0.68 -14.15
C HIS A 130 -8.01 1.86 -13.55
N SER A 131 -8.38 1.74 -12.29
CA SER A 131 -8.77 2.84 -11.41
C SER A 131 -7.97 2.75 -10.11
N ASP A 132 -7.73 3.90 -9.48
CA ASP A 132 -6.99 4.01 -8.22
C ASP A 132 -7.82 4.83 -7.23
N GLU A 133 -8.01 4.26 -6.05
CA GLU A 133 -8.73 4.90 -4.97
C GLU A 133 -7.94 4.81 -3.65
N ILE A 134 -8.10 5.82 -2.80
CA ILE A 134 -7.57 5.81 -1.43
C ILE A 134 -8.74 5.85 -0.47
N TYR A 135 -8.75 4.93 0.49
CA TYR A 135 -9.72 4.83 1.56
C TYR A 135 -9.03 4.94 2.92
N GLN A 136 -9.80 5.33 3.92
CA GLN A 136 -9.39 5.28 5.31
C GLN A 136 -10.32 4.32 6.05
N GLU A 137 -9.75 3.44 6.86
CA GLU A 137 -10.52 2.59 7.76
C GLU A 137 -11.40 3.46 8.65
N TYR A 138 -12.60 2.98 8.96
CA TYR A 138 -13.38 3.54 10.06
C TYR A 138 -13.20 2.65 11.29
N PRO A 139 -12.32 3.00 12.25
CA PRO A 139 -11.87 2.08 13.29
C PRO A 139 -13.00 1.56 14.20
N LYS A 140 -14.11 2.30 14.27
CA LYS A 140 -15.28 1.93 15.09
C LYS A 140 -16.13 0.83 14.46
N MET A 141 -15.82 0.39 13.24
CA MET A 141 -16.57 -0.62 12.49
C MET A 141 -15.73 -1.86 12.16
N THR A 142 -14.56 -2.01 12.78
CA THR A 142 -13.73 -3.22 12.68
C THR A 142 -14.31 -4.36 13.51
N LYS A 143 -14.06 -5.61 13.10
CA LYS A 143 -14.54 -6.82 13.80
C LYS A 143 -13.49 -7.39 14.74
#